data_AF-A0A822ZNL6-F1
#
_entry.id   AF-A0A822ZNL6-F1
#
_cell.length_a   1.000
_cell.length_b   1.000
_cell.length_c   1.000
_cell.angle_alpha   90.00
_cell.angle_beta   90.00
_cell.angle_gamma   90.00
#
_symmetry.space_group_name_H-M   'P 1'
#
loop_
_entity.id
_entity.type
_entity.pdbx_description
1 polymer ?
#
loop_
_entity_poly.entity_id
_entity_poly.type
_entity_poly.pdbx_seq_one_letter_code
_entity_poly.pdbx_strand_id
1 'polypeptide(L)' 'MLCSKIREETDELCRTLEENEDKLRTASELADVLYHAMVLLAVKDVRIEEVLQLLRHRFSQSSIEEKKSRKSNS' A
#
# COMPACT_ATOMS: atom_id res chain seq x y z
N MET A 1 1.55 -20.47 5.40
CA MET A 1 0.54 -19.69 6.16
C MET A 1 0.63 -18.20 5.86
N LEU A 2 1.75 -17.51 6.14
CA LEU A 2 1.86 -16.05 5.94
C LEU A 2 1.52 -15.56 4.52
N CYS A 3 2.10 -16.16 3.48
CA CYS A 3 1.81 -15.77 2.09
C CYS A 3 0.37 -16.09 1.65
N SER A 4 -0.32 -17.00 2.33
CA SER A 4 -1.75 -17.28 2.06
C SER A 4 -2.59 -16.15 2.65
N LYS A 5 -2.30 -15.78 3.89
CA LYS A 5 -2.98 -14.69 4.59
C LYS A 5 -2.84 -13.35 3.87
N ILE A 6 -1.62 -12.97 3.48
CA ILE A 6 -1.42 -11.72 2.72
C ILE A 6 -2.28 -11.67 1.45
N ARG A 7 -2.42 -12.79 0.73
CA ARG A 7 -3.24 -12.83 -0.49
C ARG A 7 -4.74 -12.73 -0.18
N GLU A 8 -5.18 -13.43 0.86
CA GLU A 8 -6.56 -13.40 1.35
C GLU A 8 -6.96 -11.99 1.77
N GLU A 9 -6.21 -11.34 2.68
CA GLU A 9 -6.54 -9.99 3.14
C GLU A 9 -6.45 -8.95 2.01
N THR A 10 -5.56 -9.16 1.03
CA THR A 10 -5.49 -8.28 -0.16
C THR A 10 -6.72 -8.46 -1.04
N ASP A 11 -7.22 -9.69 -1.20
CA ASP A 11 -8.44 -9.98 -1.93
C ASP A 11 -9.66 -9.38 -1.21
N GLU A 12 -9.75 -9.54 0.12
CA GLU A 12 -10.80 -8.92 0.93
C GLU A 12 -10.77 -7.38 0.85
N LEU A 13 -9.58 -6.77 0.92
CA LEU A 13 -9.42 -5.33 0.69
C LEU A 13 -9.92 -4.89 -0.71
N CYS A 14 -9.68 -5.69 -1.75
CA CYS A 14 -10.21 -5.40 -3.09
C CYS A 14 -11.74 -5.54 -3.14
N ARG A 15 -12.30 -6.54 -2.46
CA ARG A 15 -13.76 -6.74 -2.39
C ARG A 15 -14.46 -5.59 -1.69
N THR A 16 -13.85 -4.94 -0.69
CA THR A 16 -14.49 -3.79 -0.05
C THR A 16 -14.79 -2.67 -1.05
N LEU A 17 -13.96 -2.52 -2.09
CA LEU A 17 -14.18 -1.60 -3.19
C LEU A 17 -15.24 -2.11 -4.18
N GLU A 18 -15.17 -3.40 -4.57
CA GLU A 18 -16.08 -4.01 -5.54
C GLU A 18 -17.53 -4.07 -5.04
N GLU A 19 -17.70 -4.38 -3.75
CA GLU A 19 -18.99 -4.53 -3.09
C GLU A 19 -19.52 -3.23 -2.47
N ASN A 20 -18.78 -2.11 -2.62
CA ASN A 20 -19.09 -0.81 -2.01
C ASN A 20 -19.34 -0.90 -0.50
N GLU A 21 -18.48 -1.65 0.20
CA GLU A 21 -18.54 -1.78 1.64
C GLU A 21 -18.19 -0.46 2.34
N ASP A 22 -18.49 -0.39 3.63
CA ASP A 22 -18.28 0.83 4.40
C ASP A 22 -16.80 1.10 4.74
N LYS A 23 -16.54 2.32 5.19
CA LYS A 23 -15.20 2.80 5.50
C LYS A 23 -14.52 2.03 6.65
N LEU A 24 -15.28 1.54 7.62
CA LEU A 24 -14.73 0.76 8.74
C LEU A 24 -14.27 -0.60 8.25
N ARG A 25 -15.05 -1.25 7.39
CA ARG A 25 -14.67 -2.53 6.79
C ARG A 25 -13.39 -2.39 5.95
N THR A 26 -13.33 -1.39 5.07
CA THR A 26 -12.11 -1.08 4.28
C THR A 26 -10.89 -0.80 5.17
N ALA A 27 -11.08 -0.05 6.27
CA ALA A 27 -9.98 0.24 7.20
C ALA A 27 -9.49 -1.02 7.95
N SER A 28 -10.40 -1.94 8.29
CA SER A 28 -10.08 -3.22 8.92
C SER A 28 -9.21 -4.07 7.98
N GLU A 29 -9.68 -4.28 6.75
CA GLU A 29 -8.96 -5.10 5.77
C GLU A 29 -7.56 -4.54 5.45
N LEU A 30 -7.45 -3.22 5.31
CA LEU A 30 -6.16 -2.58 5.10
C LEU A 30 -5.23 -2.76 6.31
N ALA A 31 -5.77 -2.74 7.54
CA ALA A 31 -4.97 -2.98 8.74
C ALA A 31 -4.41 -4.40 8.77
N ASP A 32 -5.21 -5.41 8.37
CA ASP A 32 -4.77 -6.81 8.32
C ASP A 32 -3.71 -7.04 7.24
N VAL A 33 -3.88 -6.43 6.05
CA VAL A 33 -2.85 -6.42 4.99
C VAL A 33 -1.53 -5.82 5.52
N LEU A 34 -1.58 -4.66 6.18
CA LEU A 34 -0.39 -3.99 6.71
C LEU A 34 0.28 -4.80 7.81
N TYR A 35 -0.51 -5.41 8.71
CA TYR A 35 0.00 -6.28 9.76
C TYR A 35 0.80 -7.44 9.18
N HIS A 36 0.20 -8.19 8.24
CA HIS A 36 0.87 -9.32 7.62
C HIS A 36 2.06 -8.92 6.75
N ALA A 37 2.01 -7.74 6.10
CA ALA A 37 3.16 -7.20 5.39
C ALA A 37 4.33 -6.87 6.34
N MET A 38 4.06 -6.28 7.51
CA MET A 38 5.09 -6.01 8.52
C MET A 38 5.70 -7.30 9.08
N VAL A 39 4.90 -8.34 9.31
CA VAL A 39 5.39 -9.67 9.70
C VAL A 39 6.30 -10.25 8.60
N LEU A 40 5.95 -10.09 7.33
CA LEU A 40 6.80 -10.53 6.21
C LEU A 40 8.13 -9.79 6.17
N LEU A 41 8.14 -8.47 6.42
CA LEU A 41 9.37 -7.69 6.50
C LEU A 41 10.31 -8.23 7.58
N ALA A 42 9.77 -8.51 8.78
CA ALA A 42 10.54 -9.09 9.88
C ALA A 42 11.12 -10.48 9.52
N VAL A 43 10.35 -11.34 8.84
CA VAL A 43 10.82 -12.65 8.36
C VAL A 43 11.94 -12.52 7.32
N LYS A 44 11.94 -11.44 6.54
CA LYS A 44 12.95 -11.17 5.50
C LYS A 44 14.11 -10.31 5.98
N ASP A 45 14.14 -9.95 7.26
CA ASP A 45 15.11 -9.03 7.85
C ASP A 45 15.20 -7.70 7.10
N VAL A 46 14.06 -7.21 6.61
CA VAL A 46 13.94 -5.91 5.94
C VAL A 46 13.37 -4.91 6.92
N ARG A 47 14.02 -3.75 7.05
CA ARG A 47 13.55 -2.71 7.96
C ARG A 47 12.43 -1.88 7.33
N ILE A 48 11.46 -1.45 8.14
CA ILE A 48 10.33 -0.63 7.64
C ILE A 48 10.82 0.71 7.07
N GLU A 49 11.95 1.24 7.58
CA GLU A 49 12.58 2.45 7.09
C GLU A 49 13.01 2.34 5.62
N GLU A 50 13.43 1.16 5.16
CA GLU A 50 13.81 0.91 3.76
C GLU A 50 12.58 0.96 2.86
N VAL A 51 11.46 0.39 3.31
CA VAL A 51 10.17 0.50 2.61
C VAL A 51 9.70 1.96 2.54
N LEU A 52 9.81 2.69 3.65
CA LEU A 52 9.46 4.12 3.69
C LEU A 52 10.36 4.97 2.79
N GLN A 53 11.64 4.64 2.64
CA GLN A 53 12.53 5.30 1.67
C GLN A 53 12.05 5.07 0.24
N LEU A 54 11.72 3.83 -0.13
CA LEU A 54 11.17 3.51 -1.46
C LEU A 54 9.86 4.27 -1.73
N LEU A 55 8.97 4.34 -0.74
CA LEU A 55 7.73 5.11 -0.86
C LEU A 55 7.99 6.61 -1.05
N ARG A 56 8.92 7.20 -0.28
CA ARG A 56 9.33 8.60 -0.47
C ARG A 56 9.84 8.87 -1.88
N HIS A 57 10.61 7.95 -2.45
CA HIS A 57 11.07 8.08 -3.83
C HIS A 57 9.90 8.07 -4.83
N ARG A 58 8.92 7.16 -4.66
CA ARG A 58 7.69 7.12 -5.50
C ARG A 58 6.91 8.43 -5.44
N PHE A 59 6.67 8.96 -4.24
CA PHE A 59 5.95 10.23 -4.08
C PHE A 59 6.75 11.44 -4.59
N SER A 60 8.07 11.41 -4.46
CA SER A 60 8.95 12.48 -4.96
C SER A 60 8.98 12.52 -6.49
N GLN A 61 8.98 11.35 -7.15
CA GLN A 61 8.88 11.26 -8.61
C GLN A 61 7.52 11.78 -9.12
N SER A 62 6.42 11.34 -8.50
CA SER A 62 5.06 11.82 -8.83
C SER A 62 4.94 13.35 -8.75
N SER A 63 5.54 13.98 -7.74
CA SER A 63 5.52 15.44 -7.57
C SER A 63 6.32 16.19 -8.65
N ILE A 64 7.41 15.62 -9.15
CA ILE A 64 8.22 16.22 -10.21
C ILE A 64 7.51 16.12 -11.56
N GLU A 65 6.89 14.97 -11.85
CA GLU A 65 6.09 14.76 -13.06
C GLU A 65 4.85 15.66 -13.08
N GLU A 66 4.15 15.80 -11.95
CA GLU A 66 3.00 16.71 -11.82
C GLU A 66 3.42 18.18 -12.07
N LYS A 67 4.58 18.61 -11.55
CA LYS A 67 5.12 19.95 -11.80
C LYS A 67 5.55 20.17 -13.25
N LYS A 68 6.05 19.16 -13.95
CA LYS A 68 6.43 19.24 -15.37
C LYS A 68 5.19 19.33 -16.27
N SER A 69 4.15 18.55 -15.98
CA SER A 69 2.85 18.59 -16.66
C SER A 69 2.21 19.99 -16.61
N ARG A 70 2.34 20.71 -15.49
CA ARG A 70 1.85 22.09 -15.37
C ARG A 70 2.58 23.11 -16.26
N LYS A 71 3.83 22.84 -16.66
CA LYS A 71 4.61 23.76 -17.53
C LYS A 71 4.42 23.49 -19.02
N SER A 72 3.95 22.31 -19.42
CA SER A 72 3.72 21.98 -20.83
C SER A 72 2.35 22.41 -21.36
N ASN A 73 1.43 22.79 -20.47
CA ASN A 73 0.09 23.29 -20.82
C ASN A 73 -0.02 24.83 -20.68
N SER A 74 1.07 25.56 -20.86
CA SER A 74 1.09 27.04 -20.88
C SER A 74 1.87 27.57 -22.07
#